data_AF-A0A087WYU8-F1
#
_entry.id   AF-A0A087WYU8-F1
#
_cell.length_a   1.000
_cell.length_b   1.000
_cell.length_c   1.000
_cell.angle_alpha   90.00
_cell.angle_beta   90.00
_cell.angle_gamma   90.00
#
_symmetry.space_group_name_H-M   'P 1'
#
loop_
_entity.id
_entity.type
_entity.pdbx_description
1 polymer ?
#
loop_
_entity_poly.entity_id
_entity_poly.type
_entity_poly.pdbx_seq_one_letter_code
_entity_poly.pdbx_strand_id
1 'polypeptide(L)'
;MAEAQSGTGQLQEQKKGLLIAVSVSVDKIISHFGAARNLVQKAQLGDSRLSPDVGHLVLTTLCPALHALVADGLKPFRKDLITGQRRSSPWSVVEASVKPARSAV
;
A
#
# COMPACT_ATOMS: atom_id res chain seq x y z
N MET A 1 20.60 26.94 -13.23
CA MET A 1 19.30 26.46 -13.75
C MET A 1 19.31 24.96 -14.13
N ALA A 2 20.47 24.30 -14.33
CA ALA A 2 20.53 22.87 -14.67
C ALA A 2 20.37 21.90 -13.47
N GLU A 3 20.77 22.27 -12.25
CA GLU A 3 20.63 21.39 -11.07
C GLU A 3 19.17 21.15 -10.63
N ALA A 4 18.30 22.15 -10.77
CA ALA A 4 16.89 22.02 -10.39
C ALA A 4 16.11 21.05 -11.30
N GLN A 5 16.51 20.90 -12.56
CA GLN A 5 15.91 19.95 -13.51
C GLN A 5 16.40 18.51 -13.28
N SER A 6 17.60 18.35 -12.71
CA SER A 6 18.15 17.03 -12.37
C SER A 6 17.42 16.41 -11.17
N GLY A 7 17.14 17.21 -10.13
CA GLY A 7 16.42 16.76 -8.94
C GLY A 7 14.95 16.39 -9.18
N THR A 8 14.25 17.09 -10.08
CA THR A 8 12.87 16.75 -10.44
C THR A 8 12.77 15.46 -11.24
N GLY A 9 13.73 15.22 -12.15
CA GLY A 9 13.82 13.96 -12.91
C GLY A 9 14.07 12.75 -12.01
N GLN A 10 14.96 12.86 -11.02
CA GLN A 10 15.23 11.79 -10.06
C GLN A 10 14.02 11.49 -9.16
N LEU A 11 13.34 12.52 -8.66
CA LEU A 11 12.13 12.35 -7.85
C LEU A 11 11.00 11.68 -8.67
N GLN A 12 10.85 12.07 -9.93
CA GLN A 12 9.86 11.47 -10.82
C GLN A 12 10.17 9.98 -11.06
N GLU A 13 11.43 9.62 -11.23
CA GLU A 13 11.84 8.22 -11.41
C GLU A 13 11.61 7.40 -10.14
N GLN A 14 11.88 7.96 -8.95
CA GLN A 14 11.55 7.31 -7.68
C GLN A 14 10.04 7.04 -7.55
N LYS A 15 9.19 8.01 -7.91
CA LYS A 15 7.73 7.83 -7.89
C LYS A 15 7.25 6.75 -8.86
N LYS A 16 7.86 6.65 -10.05
CA LYS A 16 7.59 5.54 -10.97
C LYS A 16 7.97 4.21 -10.34
N GLY A 17 9.13 4.13 -9.66
CA GLY A 17 9.58 2.92 -8.97
C GLY A 17 8.54 2.39 -7.96
N LEU A 18 7.92 3.29 -7.19
CA LEU A 18 6.84 2.93 -6.27
C LEU A 18 5.62 2.33 -6.98
N LEU A 19 5.21 2.94 -8.10
CA LEU A 19 4.07 2.43 -8.90
C LEU A 19 4.39 1.10 -9.59
N ILE A 20 5.62 0.93 -10.08
CA ILE A 20 6.08 -0.33 -10.66
C ILE A 20 6.02 -1.45 -9.62
N ALA A 21 6.44 -1.20 -8.37
CA ALA A 21 6.36 -2.19 -7.30
C ALA A 21 4.91 -2.63 -7.04
N VAL A 22 3.95 -1.69 -7.06
CA VAL A 22 2.52 -2.02 -6.96
C VAL A 22 2.05 -2.83 -8.17
N SER A 23 2.38 -2.42 -9.40
CA SER A 23 2.03 -3.14 -10.62
C SER A 23 2.52 -4.59 -10.60
N VAL A 24 3.80 -4.81 -10.30
CA VAL A 24 4.40 -6.14 -10.21
C VAL A 24 3.72 -7.01 -9.14
N SER A 25 3.34 -6.41 -8.00
CA SER A 25 2.62 -7.12 -6.94
C SER A 25 1.22 -7.54 -7.40
N VAL A 26 0.50 -6.67 -8.11
CA VAL A 26 -0.81 -6.96 -8.70
C VAL A 26 -0.71 -8.05 -9.77
N ASP A 27 0.30 -8.00 -10.64
CA ASP A 27 0.52 -9.02 -11.67
C ASP A 27 0.72 -10.42 -11.06
N LYS A 28 1.47 -10.51 -9.96
CA LYS A 28 1.64 -11.78 -9.23
C LYS A 28 0.32 -12.27 -8.64
N ILE A 29 -0.50 -11.37 -8.09
CA ILE A 29 -1.83 -11.73 -7.57
C ILE A 29 -2.73 -12.22 -8.70
N ILE A 30 -2.76 -11.53 -9.84
CA ILE A 30 -3.52 -11.96 -11.02
C ILE A 30 -3.05 -13.35 -11.47
N SER A 31 -1.74 -13.60 -11.51
CA SER A 31 -1.16 -14.89 -11.84
C SER A 31 -1.63 -16.00 -10.89
N HIS A 32 -1.65 -15.75 -9.58
CA HIS A 32 -2.18 -16.67 -8.56
C HIS A 32 -3.64 -17.07 -8.86
N PHE A 33 -4.50 -16.10 -9.13
CA PHE A 33 -5.91 -16.37 -9.48
C PHE A 33 -6.07 -16.97 -10.90
N GLY A 34 -5.04 -16.92 -11.74
CA GLY A 34 -5.02 -17.50 -13.08
C GLY A 34 -5.06 -19.03 -13.09
N ALA A 35 -4.72 -19.69 -11.98
CA ALA A 35 -4.78 -21.14 -11.84
C ALA A 35 -6.23 -21.69 -11.85
N ALA A 36 -7.22 -20.86 -11.52
CA ALA A 36 -8.63 -21.25 -11.45
C ALA A 36 -9.40 -21.03 -12.75
N ARG A 37 -10.29 -21.96 -13.10
CA ARG A 37 -11.10 -21.93 -14.34
C ARG A 37 -12.54 -21.45 -14.14
N ASN A 38 -12.97 -21.24 -12.90
CA ASN A 38 -14.31 -20.73 -12.58
C ASN A 38 -14.30 -19.85 -11.32
N LEU A 39 -15.43 -19.17 -11.06
CA LEU A 39 -15.56 -18.21 -9.96
C LEU A 39 -15.45 -18.86 -8.58
N VAL A 40 -15.96 -20.08 -8.42
CA VAL A 40 -15.91 -20.81 -7.14
C VAL A 40 -14.46 -21.13 -6.77
N GLN A 41 -13.69 -21.64 -7.73
CA GLN A 41 -12.26 -21.90 -7.54
C GLN A 41 -11.47 -20.61 -7.30
N LYS A 42 -11.81 -19.50 -7.97
CA LYS A 42 -11.20 -18.20 -7.68
C LYS A 42 -11.52 -17.74 -6.25
N ALA A 43 -12.75 -17.92 -5.77
CA ALA A 43 -13.10 -17.59 -4.38
C ALA A 43 -12.29 -18.42 -3.38
N GLN A 44 -12.09 -19.71 -3.65
CA GLN A 44 -11.24 -20.58 -2.81
C GLN A 44 -9.76 -20.15 -2.82
N LEU A 45 -9.22 -19.78 -3.99
CA LEU A 45 -7.86 -19.24 -4.09
C LEU A 45 -7.70 -17.88 -3.40
N GLY A 46 -8.79 -17.13 -3.22
CA GLY A 46 -8.81 -15.86 -2.49
C GLY A 46 -9.00 -16.00 -0.98
N ASP A 47 -9.46 -17.15 -0.50
CA ASP A 47 -9.58 -17.42 0.93
C ASP A 47 -8.24 -17.89 1.49
N SER A 48 -7.57 -17.02 2.25
CA SER A 48 -6.28 -17.32 2.89
C SER A 48 -6.28 -18.53 3.84
N ARG A 49 -7.45 -18.99 4.32
CA ARG A 49 -7.56 -20.21 5.12
C ARG A 49 -7.46 -21.46 4.27
N LEU A 50 -7.90 -21.38 3.01
CA LEU A 50 -7.88 -22.47 2.03
C LEU A 50 -6.62 -22.43 1.14
N SER A 51 -6.17 -21.23 0.78
CA SER A 51 -4.96 -20.97 0.01
C SER A 51 -4.08 -19.95 0.74
N PRO A 52 -3.22 -20.39 1.67
CA PRO A 52 -2.36 -19.48 2.44
C PRO A 52 -1.40 -18.68 1.55
N ASP A 53 -1.10 -19.19 0.35
CA ASP A 53 -0.26 -18.54 -0.65
C ASP A 53 -0.76 -17.14 -1.02
N VAL A 54 -2.09 -16.92 -1.08
CA VAL A 54 -2.65 -15.58 -1.38
C VAL A 54 -2.32 -14.59 -0.28
N GLY A 55 -2.37 -15.03 0.98
CA GLY A 55 -2.03 -14.20 2.13
C GLY A 55 -0.54 -13.88 2.18
N HIS A 56 0.30 -14.88 1.94
CA HIS A 56 1.75 -14.69 1.86
C HIS A 56 2.11 -13.74 0.72
N LEU A 57 1.50 -13.91 -0.45
CA LEU A 57 1.74 -13.07 -1.61
C LEU A 57 1.38 -11.61 -1.33
N VAL A 58 0.21 -11.35 -0.77
CA VAL A 58 -0.23 -9.99 -0.40
C VAL A 58 0.71 -9.38 0.64
N LEU A 59 1.06 -10.11 1.71
CA LEU A 59 1.90 -9.60 2.79
C LEU A 59 3.35 -9.33 2.37
N THR A 60 3.88 -10.08 1.41
CA THR A 60 5.29 -9.94 0.98
C THR A 60 5.48 -9.04 -0.23
N THR A 61 4.41 -8.77 -1.00
CA THR A 61 4.52 -7.96 -2.24
C THR A 61 3.69 -6.67 -2.13
N LEU A 62 2.37 -6.80 -2.08
CA LEU A 62 1.46 -5.67 -2.17
C LEU A 62 1.49 -4.79 -0.91
N CYS A 63 1.50 -5.39 0.29
CA CYS A 63 1.53 -4.63 1.54
C CYS A 63 2.78 -3.73 1.64
N PRO A 64 4.02 -4.22 1.42
CA PRO A 64 5.21 -3.37 1.39
C PRO A 64 5.16 -2.28 0.31
N ALA A 65 4.67 -2.61 -0.90
CA ALA A 65 4.57 -1.65 -2.00
C ALA A 65 3.62 -0.48 -1.65
N LEU A 66 2.43 -0.80 -1.12
CA LEU A 66 1.47 0.21 -0.68
C LEU A 66 1.97 0.98 0.55
N HIS A 67 2.64 0.31 1.49
CA HIS A 67 3.23 0.97 2.65
C HIS A 67 4.28 2.01 2.20
N ALA A 68 5.17 1.64 1.27
CA ALA A 68 6.16 2.57 0.71
C ALA A 68 5.50 3.73 -0.04
N LEU A 69 4.45 3.45 -0.82
CA LEU A 69 3.71 4.48 -1.55
C LEU A 69 3.02 5.48 -0.62
N VAL A 70 2.40 5.02 0.47
CA VAL A 70 1.74 5.89 1.46
C VAL A 70 2.75 6.63 2.33
N ALA A 71 3.92 6.04 2.58
CA ALA A 71 5.01 6.67 3.31
C ALA A 71 5.77 7.73 2.48
N ASP A 72 5.65 7.70 1.15
CA ASP A 72 6.32 8.66 0.25
C ASP A 72 5.89 10.10 0.57
N GLY A 73 6.86 10.96 0.89
CA GLY A 73 6.61 12.35 1.28
C GLY A 73 5.90 12.55 2.62
N LEU A 74 5.72 11.50 3.43
CA LEU A 74 5.09 11.62 4.74
C LEU A 74 6.01 12.37 5.71
N LYS A 75 5.50 13.45 6.32
CA LYS A 75 6.24 14.18 7.36
C LYS A 75 6.58 13.24 8.51
N PRO A 76 7.81 13.23 9.04
CA PRO A 76 8.25 12.27 10.06
C PRO A 76 7.47 12.37 11.37
N PHE A 77 6.90 13.55 11.67
CA PHE A 77 6.10 13.80 12.86
C PHE A 77 4.81 14.56 12.53
N ARG A 78 3.76 14.28 13.32
CA ARG A 78 2.50 15.02 13.36
C ARG A 78 2.30 15.63 14.75
N LYS A 79 1.56 16.74 14.83
CA LYS A 79 1.18 17.34 16.10
C LYS A 79 0.21 16.42 16.85
N ASP A 80 0.39 16.31 18.15
CA ASP A 80 -0.41 15.50 19.05
C ASP A 80 -0.72 16.35 20.29
N LEU A 81 -1.98 16.45 20.70
CA LEU A 81 -2.37 17.29 21.84
C LEU A 81 -1.94 16.70 23.19
N ILE A 82 -1.67 15.40 23.25
CA ILE A 82 -1.31 14.69 24.49
C ILE A 82 0.20 14.69 24.66
N THR A 83 0.94 14.33 23.61
CA THR A 83 2.42 14.19 23.66
C THR A 83 3.18 15.34 22.99
N GLY A 84 2.48 16.37 22.50
CA GLY A 84 3.01 17.48 21.70
C GLY A 84 3.25 17.08 20.24
N GLN A 85 3.98 15.99 20.01
CA GLN A 85 4.20 15.40 18.69
C GLN A 85 4.26 13.86 18.75
N ARG A 86 3.92 13.22 17.63
CA ARG A 86 3.98 11.76 17.44
C ARG A 86 4.60 11.44 16.08
N ARG A 87 5.36 10.34 15.97
CA ARG A 87 5.86 9.85 14.67
C ARG A 87 4.70 9.54 13.73
N SER A 88 4.80 10.00 12.49
CA SER A 88 3.85 9.63 11.45
C SER A 88 4.24 8.28 10.86
N SER A 89 3.23 7.49 10.53
CA SER A 89 3.37 6.25 9.75
C SER A 89 2.22 6.16 8.74
N PRO A 90 2.26 5.23 7.80
CA PRO A 90 1.10 4.95 6.95
C PRO A 90 -0.18 4.68 7.75
N TRP A 91 -0.08 4.04 8.93
CA TRP A 91 -1.22 3.87 9.84
C TRP A 91 -1.82 5.20 10.30
N SER A 92 -0.99 6.22 10.56
CA SER A 92 -1.45 7.57 10.89
C SER A 92 -2.30 8.21 9.79
N VAL A 93 -2.06 7.86 8.52
CA VAL A 93 -2.86 8.31 7.38
C VAL A 93 -4.19 7.57 7.33
N VAL A 94 -4.20 6.27 7.62
CA VAL A 94 -5.43 5.47 7.76
C VAL A 94 -6.34 6.05 8.85
N GLU A 95 -5.80 6.32 10.04
CA GLU A 95 -6.53 6.96 11.14
C GLU A 95 -7.16 8.30 10.73
N ALA A 96 -6.46 9.10 9.92
CA ALA A 96 -6.93 10.42 9.51
C ALA A 96 -7.96 10.40 8.37
N SER A 97 -7.94 9.35 7.53
CA SER A 97 -8.75 9.24 6.31
C SER A 97 -10.05 8.48 6.52
N VAL A 98 -10.07 7.54 7.47
CA VAL A 98 -11.26 6.75 7.79
C VAL A 98 -12.05 7.49 8.87
N LYS A 99 -13.17 8.12 8.48
CA LYS A 99 -14.15 8.63 9.45
C LYS A 99 -14.87 7.43 10.07
N PRO A 100 -14.93 7.32 11.41
CA PRO A 100 -15.86 6.40 12.03
C PRO A 100 -17.25 6.74 11.51
N ALA A 101 -18.00 5.73 11.04
CA ALA A 101 -19.40 5.93 10.73
C ALA A 101 -20.04 6.57 11.97
N ARG A 102 -20.72 7.71 11.80
CA ARG A 102 -21.47 8.32 12.89
C ARG A 102 -22.44 7.24 13.37
N SER A 103 -22.26 6.75 14.60
CA SER A 103 -23.31 6.01 15.26
C SER A 103 -24.44 7.02 15.43
N ALA A 104 -25.39 7.01 14.49
CA ALA A 104 -26.64 7.72 14.62
C ALA A 104 -27.36 7.04 15.79
N VAL A 105 -27.19 7.61 16.96
CA VAL A 105 -28.11 7.44 18.09
C VAL A 105 -29.20 8.47 17.92
#